data_AF-A0A3B8SKA8-F1
#
_entry.id   AF-A0A3B8SKA8-F1
#
_cell.length_a   1.000
_cell.length_b   1.000
_cell.length_c   1.000
_cell.angle_alpha   90.00
_cell.angle_beta   90.00
_cell.angle_gamma   90.00
#
_symmetry.space_group_name_H-M   'P 1'
#
loop_
_entity.id
_entity.type
_entity.pdbx_description
1 polymer ?
#
loop_
_entity_poly.entity_id
_entity_poly.type
_entity_poly.pdbx_seq_one_letter_code
_entity_poly.pdbx_strand_id
1 'polypeptide(L)'
;MIKYRVFETDNLLIYINDVTYIVKILRDCDELYKGEAYLFNGYVYPYLGVTDNIDDLVGIYKPSPEAKYHFRVPKTDKEKEEHDVDRVVELNPEKILSDMEKNSDSYVTKEYIETVSNSADVYAPPIEPGDDILKKIIKKILQEKQININNYKNKLDNKWTLTNLKAALTKKQNLSMKYFVKLLDILGADIIFTVVDNGTDKIKPLKDNISLQLGEERFNEVNADDDEF
;
A
#
# COMPACT_ATOMS: atom_id res chain seq x y z
N MET A 1 7.20 20.70 35.37
CA MET A 1 6.35 19.53 35.71
C MET A 1 7.04 18.33 35.08
N ILE A 2 7.55 17.38 35.86
CA ILE A 2 8.24 16.21 35.32
C ILE A 2 7.17 15.31 34.68
N LYS A 3 7.15 15.21 33.36
CA LYS A 3 6.28 14.28 32.64
C LYS A 3 6.83 12.87 32.86
N TYR A 4 6.09 12.04 33.58
CA TYR A 4 6.38 10.61 33.68
C TYR A 4 5.63 9.91 32.54
N ARG A 5 6.35 9.45 31.52
CA ARG A 5 5.80 8.58 30.48
C ARG A 5 6.07 7.12 30.90
N VAL A 6 5.01 6.33 30.98
CA VAL A 6 5.11 4.89 31.27
C VAL A 6 5.17 4.15 29.94
N PHE A 7 6.18 3.31 29.79
CA PHE A 7 6.33 2.39 28.67
C PHE A 7 5.92 0.99 29.13
N GLU A 8 5.20 0.26 28.29
CA GLU A 8 4.68 -1.09 28.60
C GLU A 8 5.64 -2.20 28.18
N THR A 9 6.60 -1.88 27.31
CA THR A 9 7.57 -2.78 26.71
C THR A 9 8.97 -2.16 26.68
N ASP A 10 9.99 -3.01 26.53
CA ASP A 10 11.38 -2.59 26.37
C ASP A 10 11.76 -2.30 24.90
N ASN A 11 10.82 -2.46 23.95
CA ASN A 11 11.07 -2.25 22.52
C ASN A 11 10.85 -0.79 22.12
N LEU A 12 11.70 0.09 22.63
CA LEU A 12 11.59 1.53 22.42
C LEU A 12 12.55 1.99 21.33
N LEU A 13 12.08 2.81 20.41
CA LEU A 13 12.87 3.37 19.31
C LEU A 13 12.75 4.89 19.27
N ILE A 14 13.81 5.55 18.80
CA ILE A 14 13.79 6.97 18.44
C ILE A 14 14.63 7.22 17.19
N TYR A 15 14.22 8.21 16.39
CA TYR A 15 14.94 8.66 15.21
C TYR A 15 15.52 10.06 15.43
N ILE A 16 16.85 10.16 15.41
CA ILE A 16 17.63 11.38 15.70
C ILE A 16 18.79 11.45 14.70
N ASN A 17 19.02 12.60 14.08
CA ASN A 17 20.13 12.84 13.14
C ASN A 17 20.27 11.73 12.07
N ASP A 18 19.15 11.37 11.44
CA ASP A 18 19.05 10.32 10.42
C ASP A 18 19.40 8.89 10.88
N VAL A 19 19.48 8.65 12.19
CA VAL A 19 19.80 7.35 12.78
C VAL A 19 18.68 6.91 13.72
N THR A 20 18.30 5.63 13.62
CA THR A 20 17.38 4.98 14.56
C THR A 20 18.17 4.34 15.70
N TYR A 21 17.76 4.63 16.93
CA TYR A 21 18.36 4.09 18.15
C TYR A 21 17.38 3.24 18.93
N ILE A 22 17.90 2.20 19.59
CA ILE A 22 17.17 1.47 20.63
C ILE A 22 17.25 2.31 21.91
N VAL A 23 16.09 2.66 22.47
CA VAL A 23 16.00 3.50 23.67
C VAL A 23 15.96 2.62 24.91
N LYS A 24 16.85 2.91 25.86
CA LYS A 24 16.88 2.28 27.18
C LYS A 24 16.68 3.32 28.27
N ILE A 25 16.18 2.91 29.43
CA ILE A 25 16.15 3.76 30.63
C ILE A 25 17.54 3.72 31.25
N LEU A 26 18.18 4.88 31.41
CA LEU A 26 19.50 4.95 32.05
C LEU A 26 19.38 4.59 33.54
N ARG A 27 20.10 3.56 33.97
CA ARG A 27 20.23 3.18 35.39
C ARG A 27 21.67 3.41 35.86
N ASP A 28 21.81 3.62 37.16
CA ASP A 28 23.13 3.69 37.78
C ASP A 28 23.86 2.35 37.53
N CYS A 29 25.05 2.43 36.92
CA CYS A 29 25.92 1.32 36.50
C CYS A 29 25.67 0.69 35.12
N ASP A 30 24.85 1.27 34.25
CA ASP A 30 24.70 0.75 32.89
C ASP A 30 25.97 0.95 32.03
N GLU A 31 26.38 -0.10 31.33
CA GLU A 31 27.32 0.02 30.21
C GLU A 31 26.59 0.61 29.00
N LEU A 32 27.23 1.58 28.35
CA LEU A 32 26.65 2.26 27.18
C LEU A 32 27.18 1.68 25.87
N TYR A 33 26.27 1.40 24.93
CA TYR A 33 26.58 0.76 23.65
C TYR A 33 26.20 1.65 22.47
N LYS A 34 27.06 1.65 21.43
CA LYS A 34 26.80 2.44 20.21
C LYS A 34 25.59 1.86 19.48
N GLY A 35 24.70 2.72 19.01
CA GLY A 35 23.40 2.32 18.46
C GLY A 35 22.27 2.30 19.50
N GLU A 36 22.58 2.55 20.77
CA GLU A 36 21.61 2.77 21.84
C GLU A 36 21.50 4.25 22.20
N ALA A 37 20.33 4.63 22.69
CA ALA A 37 20.08 5.93 23.28
C ALA A 37 19.43 5.76 24.65
N TYR A 38 19.66 6.72 25.54
CA TYR A 38 19.31 6.57 26.94
C TYR A 38 18.36 7.67 27.38
N LEU A 39 17.23 7.30 27.97
CA LEU A 39 16.26 8.23 28.53
C LEU A 39 16.75 8.73 29.89
N PHE A 40 16.89 10.05 30.02
CA PHE A 40 17.27 10.72 31.24
C PHE A 40 16.61 12.11 31.33
N ASN A 41 15.98 12.45 32.46
CA ASN A 41 15.33 13.76 32.67
C ASN A 41 14.36 14.21 31.54
N GLY A 42 13.60 13.27 30.96
CA GLY A 42 12.61 13.59 29.91
C GLY A 42 13.19 13.78 28.51
N TYR A 43 14.49 13.58 28.33
CA TYR A 43 15.16 13.62 27.03
C TYR A 43 15.90 12.31 26.75
N VAL A 44 16.10 12.02 25.47
CA VAL A 44 16.78 10.81 25.00
C VAL A 44 18.16 11.18 24.45
N TYR A 45 19.20 10.51 24.94
CA TYR A 45 20.58 10.81 24.60
C TYR A 45 21.23 9.64 23.87
N PRO A 46 21.50 9.76 22.56
CA PRO A 46 22.29 8.77 21.81
C PRO A 46 23.68 8.60 22.42
N TYR A 47 24.16 7.38 22.56
CA TYR A 47 25.57 7.16 22.88
C TYR A 47 26.42 7.20 21.60
N LEU A 48 27.25 8.23 21.51
CA LEU A 48 28.09 8.52 20.34
C LEU A 48 29.44 7.81 20.38
N GLY A 49 29.78 7.17 21.50
CA GLY A 49 31.04 6.44 21.68
C GLY A 49 32.17 7.32 22.21
N VAL A 50 33.40 6.94 21.86
CA VAL A 50 34.60 7.70 22.22
C VAL A 50 34.87 8.77 21.16
N THR A 51 34.81 10.05 21.53
CA THR A 51 35.07 11.18 20.63
C THR A 51 35.51 12.41 21.40
N ASP A 52 36.38 13.20 20.76
CA ASP A 52 36.87 14.51 21.18
C ASP A 52 36.00 15.68 20.69
N ASN A 53 35.05 15.45 19.79
CA ASN A 53 34.12 16.45 19.26
C ASN A 53 32.85 16.55 20.13
N ILE A 54 33.05 17.11 21.32
CA ILE A 54 32.11 17.19 22.45
C ILE A 54 30.91 18.14 22.19
N ASP A 55 31.04 19.09 21.26
CA ASP A 55 30.08 20.20 21.09
C ASP A 55 29.08 20.03 19.93
N ASP A 56 29.32 19.09 19.00
CA ASP A 56 28.57 19.04 17.74
C ASP A 56 27.18 18.42 17.87
N LEU A 57 27.00 17.41 18.73
CA LEU A 57 25.77 16.61 18.79
C LEU A 57 25.28 16.38 20.23
N VAL A 58 23.96 16.50 20.45
CA VAL A 58 23.34 16.06 21.72
C VAL A 58 23.57 14.56 21.88
N GLY A 59 24.05 14.15 23.04
CA GLY A 59 24.24 12.74 23.35
C GLY A 59 25.14 12.50 24.55
N ILE A 60 25.49 11.24 24.72
CA ILE A 60 26.46 10.76 25.69
C ILE A 60 27.72 10.33 24.95
N TYR A 61 28.88 10.75 25.43
CA TYR A 61 30.16 10.32 24.85
C TYR A 61 31.25 10.23 25.92
N LYS A 62 32.38 9.63 25.52
CA LYS A 62 33.61 9.61 26.29
C LYS A 62 34.72 10.35 25.54
N PRO A 63 35.37 11.36 26.14
CA PRO A 63 36.55 12.00 25.53
C PRO A 63 37.71 11.03 25.29
N SER A 64 37.85 10.02 26.15
CA SER A 64 38.80 8.91 26.01
C SER A 64 38.25 7.66 26.69
N PRO A 65 38.78 6.45 26.41
CA PRO A 65 38.26 5.21 27.01
C PRO A 65 38.24 5.20 28.54
N GLU A 66 39.21 5.87 29.16
CA GLU A 66 39.39 5.98 30.62
C GLU A 66 38.66 7.19 31.22
N ALA A 67 38.14 8.10 30.40
CA ALA A 67 37.42 9.27 30.85
C ALA A 67 36.00 8.92 31.34
N LYS A 68 35.46 9.82 32.17
CA LYS A 68 34.05 9.77 32.58
C LYS A 68 33.14 10.07 31.37
N TYR A 69 31.89 9.63 31.46
CA TYR A 69 30.87 10.00 30.50
C TYR A 69 30.56 11.50 30.59
N HIS A 70 30.39 12.13 29.44
CA HIS A 70 29.95 13.50 29.30
C HIS A 70 28.58 13.52 28.61
N PHE A 71 27.69 14.38 29.12
CA PHE A 71 26.35 14.59 28.59
C PHE A 71 26.29 15.97 27.95
N ARG A 72 26.03 16.01 26.64
CA ARG A 72 25.70 17.26 25.95
C ARG A 72 24.19 17.38 25.89
N VAL A 73 23.64 18.23 26.74
CA VAL A 73 22.20 18.47 26.82
C VAL A 73 21.68 19.30 25.64
N PRO A 74 20.41 19.10 25.20
CA PRO A 74 19.77 19.99 24.23
C PRO A 74 19.77 21.44 24.70
N LYS A 75 20.20 22.38 23.86
CA LYS A 75 20.22 23.82 24.17
C LYS A 75 19.17 24.58 23.38
N THR A 76 19.07 24.28 22.09
CA THR A 76 18.12 24.92 21.18
C THR A 76 16.76 24.24 21.23
N ASP A 77 15.70 24.94 20.82
CA ASP A 77 14.35 24.36 20.82
C ASP A 77 14.22 23.21 19.81
N LYS A 78 14.94 23.30 18.68
CA LYS A 78 15.05 22.21 17.70
C LYS A 78 15.65 20.94 18.33
N GLU A 79 16.75 21.08 19.06
CA GLU A 79 17.39 19.95 19.74
C GLU A 79 16.50 19.38 20.85
N LYS A 80 15.79 20.23 21.60
CA LYS A 80 14.85 19.77 22.64
C LYS A 80 13.73 18.97 22.02
N GLU A 81 13.17 19.45 20.90
CA GLU A 81 12.12 18.76 20.17
C GLU A 81 12.61 17.41 19.65
N GLU A 82 13.76 17.39 18.97
CA GLU A 82 14.33 16.17 18.37
C GLU A 82 14.65 15.08 19.41
N HIS A 83 15.09 15.48 20.61
CA HIS A 83 15.46 14.59 21.70
C HIS A 83 14.34 14.37 22.73
N ASP A 84 13.14 14.90 22.50
CA ASP A 84 12.03 14.79 23.45
C ASP A 84 11.57 13.33 23.61
N VAL A 85 11.30 12.92 24.86
CA VAL A 85 10.74 11.59 25.15
C VAL A 85 9.40 11.33 24.45
N ASP A 86 8.65 12.38 24.10
CA ASP A 86 7.38 12.27 23.37
C ASP A 86 7.60 11.71 21.95
N ARG A 87 8.81 11.82 21.38
CA ARG A 87 9.19 11.22 20.08
C ARG A 87 9.61 9.75 20.16
N VAL A 88 9.71 9.18 21.36
CA VAL A 88 9.96 7.74 21.51
C VAL A 88 8.74 6.96 21.03
N VAL A 89 8.98 6.00 20.14
CA VAL A 89 7.99 5.08 19.62
C VAL A 89 8.15 3.75 20.34
N GLU A 90 7.05 3.25 20.89
CA GLU A 90 6.98 1.93 21.50
C GLU A 90 6.51 0.91 20.45
N LEU A 91 7.34 -0.09 20.15
CA LEU A 91 6.95 -1.19 19.27
C LEU A 91 6.13 -2.23 20.03
N ASN A 92 4.88 -1.88 20.30
CA ASN A 92 3.86 -2.82 20.78
C ASN A 92 2.89 -3.15 19.64
N PRO A 93 2.88 -4.40 19.12
CA PRO A 93 2.01 -4.80 18.01
C PRO A 93 0.53 -4.48 18.24
N GLU A 94 0.02 -4.63 19.47
CA GLU A 94 -1.39 -4.36 19.78
C GLU A 94 -1.71 -2.86 19.72
N LYS A 95 -0.82 -2.01 20.24
CA LYS A 95 -0.96 -0.55 20.13
C LYS A 95 -0.83 -0.07 18.69
N ILE A 96 0.13 -0.61 17.95
CA ILE A 96 0.33 -0.29 16.53
C ILE A 96 -0.96 -0.60 15.75
N LEU A 97 -1.55 -1.78 15.94
CA LEU A 97 -2.82 -2.14 15.30
C LEU A 97 -3.97 -1.21 15.71
N SER A 98 -4.11 -0.90 17.01
CA SER A 98 -5.11 0.05 17.50
C SER A 98 -4.93 1.46 16.91
N ASP A 99 -3.70 1.95 16.82
CA ASP A 99 -3.40 3.29 16.32
C ASP A 99 -3.56 3.38 14.80
N MET A 100 -3.30 2.28 14.08
CA MET A 100 -3.62 2.14 12.66
C MET A 100 -5.13 2.14 12.42
N GLU A 101 -5.91 1.46 13.26
CA GLU A 101 -7.38 1.47 13.18
C GLU A 101 -7.97 2.86 13.46
N LYS A 102 -7.37 3.63 14.37
CA LYS A 102 -7.81 4.98 14.74
C LYS A 102 -7.37 6.08 13.76
N ASN A 103 -6.28 5.85 13.01
CA ASN A 103 -5.71 6.82 12.06
C ASN A 103 -5.69 6.23 10.63
N SER A 104 -6.84 5.75 10.17
CA SER A 104 -7.00 5.10 8.85
C SER A 104 -6.57 5.95 7.65
N ASP A 105 -6.49 7.28 7.83
CA ASP A 105 -6.14 8.21 6.76
C ASP A 105 -4.62 8.42 6.58
N SER A 106 -3.78 8.06 7.57
CA SER A 106 -2.34 8.40 7.53
C SER A 106 -1.39 7.25 7.21
N TYR A 107 -1.87 6.00 7.24
CA TYR A 107 -1.03 4.84 6.94
C TYR A 107 -1.63 4.05 5.79
N VAL A 108 -1.11 4.37 4.60
CA VAL A 108 -1.29 3.62 3.37
C VAL A 108 -2.71 3.75 2.80
N THR A 109 -2.84 4.54 1.73
CA THR A 109 -4.11 4.59 0.99
C THR A 109 -4.48 3.20 0.51
N LYS A 110 -5.79 2.93 0.44
CA LYS A 110 -6.32 1.69 -0.16
C LYS A 110 -5.67 1.40 -1.52
N GLU A 111 -5.40 2.45 -2.29
CA GLU A 111 -4.72 2.42 -3.58
C GLU A 111 -3.27 1.90 -3.50
N TYR A 112 -2.50 2.25 -2.46
CA TYR A 112 -1.16 1.72 -2.24
C TYR A 112 -1.19 0.25 -1.76
N ILE A 113 -2.11 -0.13 -0.88
CA ILE A 113 -2.31 -1.53 -0.49
C ILE A 113 -2.68 -2.37 -1.73
N GLU A 114 -3.58 -1.85 -2.57
CA GLU A 114 -3.95 -2.47 -3.83
C GLU A 114 -2.75 -2.58 -4.78
N THR A 115 -1.91 -1.54 -4.88
CA THR A 115 -0.71 -1.54 -5.72
C THR A 115 0.30 -2.60 -5.29
N VAL A 116 0.63 -2.65 -3.99
CA VAL A 116 1.55 -3.65 -3.42
C VAL A 116 0.97 -5.06 -3.58
N SER A 117 -0.33 -5.26 -3.32
CA SER A 117 -1.01 -6.56 -3.47
C SER A 117 -1.16 -6.98 -4.94
N ASN A 118 -1.21 -6.03 -5.88
CA ASN A 118 -1.28 -6.29 -7.32
C ASN A 118 0.09 -6.67 -7.90
N SER A 119 1.18 -6.14 -7.37
CA SER A 119 2.54 -6.38 -7.90
C SER A 119 3.08 -7.81 -7.70
N ALA A 120 2.59 -8.56 -6.71
CA ALA A 120 3.16 -9.87 -6.37
C ALA A 120 2.72 -11.02 -7.30
N ASP A 121 1.54 -10.95 -7.92
CA ASP A 121 0.95 -12.04 -8.72
C ASP A 121 0.08 -11.50 -9.88
N VAL A 122 0.69 -10.73 -10.79
CA VAL A 122 0.00 -10.22 -11.98
C VAL A 122 -0.48 -11.39 -12.87
N TYR A 123 -1.78 -11.43 -13.17
CA TYR A 123 -2.34 -12.46 -14.06
C TYR A 123 -2.44 -11.94 -15.50
N ALA A 124 -1.44 -12.22 -16.31
CA ALA A 124 -1.35 -11.80 -17.71
C ALA A 124 -1.20 -13.01 -18.66
N PRO A 125 -2.30 -13.71 -19.01
CA PRO A 125 -2.22 -14.85 -19.93
C PRO A 125 -1.76 -14.41 -21.34
N PRO A 126 -0.92 -15.20 -22.03
CA PRO A 126 -0.50 -14.89 -23.39
C PRO A 126 -1.68 -14.99 -24.36
N ILE A 127 -1.66 -14.15 -25.40
CA ILE A 127 -2.64 -14.18 -26.49
C ILE A 127 -2.18 -15.20 -27.52
N GLU A 128 -2.98 -16.23 -27.74
CA GLU A 128 -2.66 -17.31 -28.66
C GLU A 128 -3.24 -17.01 -30.06
N PRO A 129 -2.60 -17.47 -31.16
CA PRO A 129 -3.11 -17.24 -32.52
C PRO A 129 -4.55 -17.73 -32.72
N GLY A 130 -4.88 -18.88 -32.11
CA GLY A 130 -6.21 -19.51 -32.17
C GLY A 130 -7.24 -18.93 -31.20
N ASP A 131 -6.91 -17.92 -30.41
CA ASP A 131 -7.91 -17.25 -29.57
C ASP A 131 -8.94 -16.53 -30.43
N ASP A 132 -10.21 -16.67 -30.05
CA ASP A 132 -11.30 -15.86 -30.61
C ASP A 132 -11.16 -14.38 -30.21
N ILE A 133 -11.87 -13.52 -30.92
CA ILE A 133 -11.74 -12.06 -30.76
C ILE A 133 -12.09 -11.58 -29.35
N LEU A 134 -13.06 -12.23 -28.68
CA LEU A 134 -13.50 -11.81 -27.36
C LEU A 134 -12.44 -12.16 -26.30
N LYS A 135 -11.80 -13.34 -26.40
CA LYS A 135 -10.63 -13.65 -25.56
C LYS A 135 -9.49 -12.68 -25.77
N LYS A 136 -9.18 -12.36 -27.03
CA LYS A 136 -8.11 -11.40 -27.36
C LYS A 136 -8.34 -10.06 -26.66
N ILE A 137 -9.58 -9.57 -26.64
CA ILE A 137 -9.97 -8.35 -25.93
C ILE A 137 -9.75 -8.50 -24.42
N ILE A 138 -10.28 -9.55 -23.77
CA ILE A 138 -10.12 -9.73 -22.31
C ILE A 138 -8.65 -9.87 -21.92
N LYS A 139 -7.87 -10.65 -22.67
CA LYS A 139 -6.44 -10.83 -22.40
C LYS A 139 -5.66 -9.52 -22.53
N LYS A 140 -5.98 -8.69 -23.53
CA LYS A 140 -5.42 -7.34 -23.65
C LYS A 140 -5.78 -6.49 -22.43
N ILE A 141 -7.04 -6.48 -21.99
CA ILE A 141 -7.44 -5.74 -20.78
C ILE A 141 -6.64 -6.20 -19.56
N LEU A 142 -6.48 -7.51 -19.36
CA LEU A 142 -5.71 -8.06 -18.24
C LEU A 142 -4.22 -7.67 -18.31
N GLN A 143 -3.62 -7.70 -19.50
CA GLN A 143 -2.23 -7.29 -19.73
C GLN A 143 -2.02 -5.80 -19.45
N GLU A 144 -2.94 -4.93 -19.90
CA GLU A 144 -2.86 -3.48 -19.68
C GLU A 144 -3.13 -3.10 -18.22
N LYS A 145 -4.12 -3.73 -17.58
CA LYS A 145 -4.48 -3.41 -16.18
C LYS A 145 -3.43 -3.90 -15.18
N GLN A 146 -2.57 -4.86 -15.54
CA GLN A 146 -1.58 -5.46 -14.64
C GLN A 146 -2.12 -5.84 -13.25
N ILE A 147 -3.32 -6.41 -13.21
CA ILE A 147 -4.00 -6.74 -11.95
C ILE A 147 -3.66 -8.15 -11.46
N ASN A 148 -3.59 -8.29 -10.14
CA ASN A 148 -3.68 -9.60 -9.51
C ASN A 148 -5.16 -10.00 -9.49
N ILE A 149 -5.53 -10.94 -10.36
CA ILE A 149 -6.92 -11.37 -10.51
C ILE A 149 -7.51 -11.96 -9.21
N ASN A 150 -6.66 -12.43 -8.28
CA ASN A 150 -7.13 -12.91 -6.98
C ASN A 150 -7.73 -11.79 -6.10
N ASN A 151 -7.38 -10.51 -6.35
CA ASN A 151 -7.93 -9.38 -5.61
C ASN A 151 -9.39 -9.09 -5.99
N TYR A 152 -9.85 -9.64 -7.11
CA TYR A 152 -11.23 -9.50 -7.59
C TYR A 152 -12.17 -10.55 -6.99
N LYS A 153 -11.68 -11.46 -6.12
CA LYS A 153 -12.50 -12.49 -5.46
C LYS A 153 -13.72 -11.90 -4.74
N ASN A 154 -13.59 -10.71 -4.15
CA ASN A 154 -14.68 -10.04 -3.42
C ASN A 154 -15.75 -9.45 -4.36
N LYS A 155 -15.46 -9.28 -5.66
CA LYS A 155 -16.42 -8.86 -6.69
C LYS A 155 -17.13 -10.05 -7.35
N LEU A 156 -16.86 -11.28 -6.89
CA LEU A 156 -17.41 -12.49 -7.48
C LEU A 156 -18.41 -13.13 -6.52
N ASP A 157 -19.63 -13.38 -7.00
CA ASP A 157 -20.68 -14.05 -6.22
C ASP A 157 -20.29 -15.46 -5.76
N ASN A 158 -19.31 -16.09 -6.42
CA ASN A 158 -18.84 -17.40 -6.03
C ASN A 158 -17.32 -17.60 -6.24
N LYS A 159 -16.73 -18.40 -5.35
CA LYS A 159 -15.31 -18.78 -5.33
C LYS A 159 -14.85 -19.51 -6.61
N TRP A 160 -15.79 -20.11 -7.35
CA TRP A 160 -15.52 -20.91 -8.56
C TRP A 160 -15.42 -20.07 -9.85
N THR A 161 -15.96 -18.85 -9.84
CA THR A 161 -16.02 -17.98 -11.03
C THR A 161 -14.61 -17.59 -11.48
N LEU A 162 -13.69 -17.38 -10.53
CA LEU A 162 -12.29 -17.08 -10.83
C LEU A 162 -11.58 -18.25 -11.53
N THR A 163 -11.81 -19.47 -11.05
CA THR A 163 -11.25 -20.69 -11.66
C THR A 163 -11.81 -20.91 -13.06
N ASN A 164 -13.12 -20.71 -13.23
CA ASN A 164 -13.79 -20.80 -14.53
C ASN A 164 -13.31 -19.73 -15.51
N LEU A 165 -13.04 -18.51 -15.03
CA LEU A 165 -12.45 -17.42 -15.81
C LEU A 165 -11.07 -17.81 -16.32
N LYS A 166 -10.16 -18.23 -15.43
CA LYS A 166 -8.82 -18.68 -15.82
C LYS A 166 -8.89 -19.83 -16.83
N ALA A 167 -9.80 -20.77 -16.62
CA ALA A 167 -10.02 -21.88 -17.55
C ALA A 167 -10.57 -21.41 -18.92
N ALA A 168 -11.51 -20.46 -18.95
CA ALA A 168 -12.09 -19.94 -20.19
C ALA A 168 -11.06 -19.20 -21.05
N LEU A 169 -10.12 -18.48 -20.43
CA LEU A 169 -9.07 -17.75 -21.14
C LEU A 169 -7.91 -18.64 -21.62
N THR A 170 -7.76 -19.84 -21.07
CA THR A 170 -6.64 -20.76 -21.40
C THR A 170 -7.05 -21.94 -22.26
N LYS A 171 -8.29 -22.43 -22.13
CA LYS A 171 -8.81 -23.53 -22.96
C LYS A 171 -9.02 -23.08 -24.40
N LYS A 172 -8.98 -24.02 -25.34
CA LYS A 172 -9.19 -23.76 -26.79
C LYS A 172 -10.62 -23.35 -27.17
N GLN A 173 -11.61 -23.61 -26.33
CA GLN A 173 -13.03 -23.32 -26.61
C GLN A 173 -13.31 -21.81 -26.76
N ASN A 174 -14.17 -21.41 -27.69
CA ASN A 174 -14.50 -19.98 -27.87
C ASN A 174 -15.23 -19.39 -26.66
N LEU A 175 -15.04 -18.09 -26.43
CA LEU A 175 -15.77 -17.33 -25.42
C LEU A 175 -17.18 -16.96 -25.93
N SER A 176 -18.21 -17.12 -25.08
CA SER A 176 -19.55 -16.65 -25.41
C SER A 176 -19.73 -15.17 -25.06
N MET A 177 -20.59 -14.45 -25.78
CA MET A 177 -20.87 -13.04 -25.51
C MET A 177 -21.39 -12.81 -24.08
N LYS A 178 -22.29 -13.67 -23.59
CA LYS A 178 -22.80 -13.61 -22.21
C LYS A 178 -21.66 -13.70 -21.19
N TYR A 179 -20.69 -14.59 -21.40
CA TYR A 179 -19.57 -14.72 -20.49
C TYR A 179 -18.59 -13.56 -20.64
N PHE A 180 -18.37 -13.07 -21.85
CA PHE A 180 -17.56 -11.88 -22.14
C PHE A 180 -18.07 -10.63 -21.41
N VAL A 181 -19.37 -10.33 -21.46
CA VAL A 181 -19.96 -9.19 -20.74
C VAL A 181 -19.75 -9.32 -19.23
N LYS A 182 -19.97 -10.51 -18.67
CA LYS A 182 -19.69 -10.76 -17.24
C LYS A 182 -18.23 -10.47 -16.87
N LEU A 183 -17.28 -10.78 -17.76
CA LEU A 183 -15.87 -10.49 -17.53
C LEU A 183 -15.58 -8.98 -17.58
N LEU A 184 -16.23 -8.25 -18.48
CA LEU A 184 -16.15 -6.79 -18.52
C LEU A 184 -16.67 -6.17 -17.21
N ASP A 185 -17.78 -6.68 -16.66
CA ASP A 185 -18.33 -6.23 -15.36
C ASP A 185 -17.32 -6.41 -14.23
N ILE A 186 -16.77 -7.62 -14.10
CA ILE A 186 -15.78 -7.96 -13.08
C ILE A 186 -14.56 -7.05 -13.20
N LEU A 187 -14.12 -6.82 -14.43
CA LEU A 187 -12.95 -6.00 -14.73
C LEU A 187 -13.26 -4.51 -14.65
N GLY A 188 -14.51 -4.07 -14.53
CA GLY A 188 -14.89 -2.66 -14.58
C GLY A 188 -14.48 -2.03 -15.90
N ALA A 189 -14.98 -2.59 -17.00
CA ALA A 189 -14.76 -2.10 -18.35
C ALA A 189 -16.09 -2.12 -19.12
N ASP A 190 -16.24 -1.19 -20.06
CA ASP A 190 -17.33 -1.20 -21.04
C ASP A 190 -16.75 -1.42 -22.44
N ILE A 191 -17.62 -1.74 -23.40
CA ILE A 191 -17.21 -1.96 -24.79
C ILE A 191 -18.12 -1.21 -25.75
N ILE A 192 -17.50 -0.68 -26.81
CA ILE A 192 -18.18 -0.14 -27.98
C ILE A 192 -17.84 -1.04 -29.16
N PHE A 193 -18.87 -1.59 -29.80
CA PHE A 193 -18.74 -2.25 -31.09
C PHE A 193 -18.98 -1.24 -32.20
N THR A 194 -18.07 -1.17 -33.16
CA THR A 194 -18.25 -0.34 -34.35
C THR A 194 -18.16 -1.22 -35.59
N VAL A 195 -19.24 -1.24 -36.38
CA VAL A 195 -19.32 -1.91 -37.67
C VAL A 195 -19.09 -0.88 -38.76
N VAL A 196 -18.12 -1.17 -39.62
CA VAL A 196 -17.69 -0.30 -40.72
C VAL A 196 -17.84 -1.06 -42.03
N ASP A 197 -18.21 -0.35 -43.10
CA ASP A 197 -18.23 -0.93 -44.45
C ASP A 197 -16.83 -1.40 -44.85
N ASN A 198 -16.72 -2.65 -45.28
CA ASN A 198 -15.45 -3.20 -45.77
C ASN A 198 -15.32 -3.09 -47.30
N GLY A 199 -16.27 -2.43 -47.97
CA GLY A 199 -16.28 -2.21 -49.41
C GLY A 199 -16.59 -3.45 -50.25
N THR A 200 -16.94 -4.59 -49.65
CA THR A 200 -17.20 -5.84 -50.41
C THR A 200 -18.55 -5.80 -51.11
N ASP A 201 -19.58 -5.21 -50.48
CA ASP A 201 -20.88 -5.00 -51.13
C ASP A 201 -20.84 -3.74 -52.02
N LYS A 202 -20.74 -3.97 -53.33
CA LYS A 202 -20.74 -2.89 -54.34
C LYS A 202 -22.13 -2.41 -54.74
N ILE A 203 -23.19 -3.15 -54.38
CA ILE A 203 -24.56 -2.84 -54.78
C ILE A 203 -25.19 -1.91 -53.74
N LYS A 204 -24.98 -2.20 -52.45
CA LYS A 204 -25.57 -1.44 -51.34
C LYS A 204 -24.62 -1.36 -50.15
N PRO A 205 -23.51 -0.61 -50.27
CA PRO A 205 -22.56 -0.44 -49.18
C PRO A 205 -23.21 0.21 -47.96
N LEU A 206 -22.67 -0.11 -46.78
CA LEU A 206 -23.07 0.57 -45.56
C LEU A 206 -22.61 2.03 -45.64
N LYS A 207 -23.55 2.97 -45.53
CA LYS A 207 -23.27 4.40 -45.71
C LYS A 207 -22.63 5.05 -44.49
N ASP A 208 -23.08 4.63 -43.31
CA ASP A 208 -22.69 5.20 -42.03
C ASP A 208 -22.27 4.08 -41.07
N ASN A 209 -21.27 4.35 -40.25
CA ASN A 209 -20.81 3.40 -39.24
C ASN A 209 -21.93 3.14 -38.22
N ILE A 210 -22.07 1.88 -37.81
CA ILE A 210 -23.01 1.50 -36.76
C ILE A 210 -22.20 1.25 -35.49
N SER A 211 -22.43 2.07 -34.47
CA SER A 211 -21.81 1.90 -33.15
C SER A 211 -22.83 1.48 -32.11
N LEU A 212 -22.48 0.50 -31.28
CA LEU A 212 -23.28 0.01 -30.17
C LEU A 212 -22.41 -0.07 -28.92
N GLN A 213 -22.84 0.59 -27.85
CA GLN A 213 -22.16 0.59 -26.56
C GLN A 213 -22.89 -0.36 -25.60
N LEU A 214 -22.17 -1.34 -25.05
CA LEU A 214 -22.66 -2.18 -23.97
C LEU A 214 -22.19 -1.55 -22.66
N GLY A 215 -23.10 -0.85 -21.98
CA GLY A 215 -22.86 -0.17 -20.69
C GLY A 215 -24.02 0.75 -20.28
N GLU A 216 -24.72 1.38 -21.24
CA GLU A 216 -25.77 2.38 -20.98
C GLU A 216 -27.08 1.80 -20.42
N GLU A 217 -27.41 0.54 -20.70
CA GLU A 217 -28.63 -0.09 -20.15
C GLU A 217 -28.58 -0.30 -18.62
N ARG A 218 -27.41 -0.14 -17.99
CA ARG A 218 -27.22 -0.41 -16.55
C ARG A 218 -27.70 0.72 -15.61
N PHE A 219 -28.08 1.89 -16.13
CA PHE A 219 -28.51 3.04 -15.32
C PHE A 219 -30.01 3.36 -15.40
N ASN A 220 -30.78 2.66 -16.23
CA ASN A 220 -32.22 2.93 -16.39
C ASN A 220 -33.12 2.09 -15.46
N GLU A 221 -32.58 1.10 -14.74
CA GLU A 221 -33.38 0.24 -13.84
C GLU A 221 -33.36 0.68 -12.36
N VAL A 222 -32.58 1.71 -11.98
CA VAL A 222 -32.45 2.14 -10.56
C VAL A 222 -33.39 3.31 -10.19
N ASN A 223 -34.10 3.92 -11.14
CA ASN A 223 -34.99 5.06 -10.88
C ASN A 223 -36.49 4.72 -10.97
N ALA A 224 -36.89 3.45 -10.98
CA ALA A 224 -38.28 3.05 -11.15
C ALA A 224 -39.00 2.64 -9.84
N ASP A 225 -38.28 2.35 -8.75
CA ASP A 225 -38.88 1.74 -7.55
C ASP A 225 -38.72 2.55 -6.25
N ASP A 226 -38.14 3.76 -6.29
CA ASP A 226 -38.00 4.62 -5.09
C ASP A 226 -39.11 5.69 -4.94
N ASP A 227 -40.15 5.64 -5.77
CA ASP A 227 -41.37 6.44 -5.62
C ASP A 227 -42.57 5.51 -5.37
N GLU A 228 -42.67 4.86 -4.21
CA GLU A 228 -43.97 4.53 -3.58
C GLU A 228 -43.84 4.01 -2.12
N PHE A 229 -44.34 4.86 -1.21
CA PHE A 229 -44.76 4.69 0.21
C PHE A 229 -43.72 4.62 1.34
#